data_AF-A0A6N0ZA53-F1
#
_entry.id   AF-A0A6N0ZA53-F1
#
_cell.length_a   1.000
_cell.length_b   1.000
_cell.length_c   1.000
_cell.angle_alpha   90.00
_cell.angle_beta   90.00
_cell.angle_gamma   90.00
#
_symmetry.space_group_name_H-M   'P 1'
#
loop_
_entity.id
_entity.type
_entity.pdbx_description
1 polymer ?
#
loop_
_entity_poly.entity_id
_entity_poly.type
_entity_poly.pdbx_seq_one_letter_code
_entity_poly.pdbx_strand_id
1 'polypeptide(L)'
;MIKGFLLTIVSALVIGCSSFQNGVTTGAVSPLPSFDQPAPPWESAAKWEQLTPELRIRGREIELQGRVQSYLATRGYRLGPGAQLDFDKAITRGAREIQDHPVSRQREETEKAIRHLQTVVDAMIAESKRIPGYEVRSYRAIGEETLMAALRKLCPLWPICDGPR
;
A
#
# COMPACT_ATOMS: atom_id res chain seq x y z
N MET A 1 23.22 -12.45 -64.94
CA MET A 1 23.49 -11.05 -64.56
C MET A 1 22.27 -10.21 -64.95
N ILE A 2 21.36 -9.97 -64.00
CA ILE A 2 20.11 -9.23 -64.21
C ILE A 2 20.15 -7.98 -63.34
N LYS A 3 19.84 -6.85 -63.98
CA LYS A 3 19.89 -5.47 -63.51
C LYS A 3 18.94 -5.21 -62.33
N GLY A 4 19.38 -4.32 -61.43
CA GLY A 4 18.73 -3.96 -60.17
C GLY A 4 17.39 -3.24 -60.34
N PHE A 5 16.56 -3.43 -59.31
CA PHE A 5 15.19 -2.96 -59.24
C PHE A 5 15.03 -1.91 -58.13
N LEU A 6 14.54 -0.77 -58.59
CA LEU A 6 13.76 0.32 -57.98
C LEU A 6 13.42 0.35 -56.46
N LEU A 7 13.59 1.58 -55.94
CA LEU A 7 12.68 2.40 -55.12
C LEU A 7 12.15 1.83 -53.78
N THR A 8 12.22 2.64 -52.73
CA THR A 8 11.09 3.47 -52.25
C THR A 8 11.56 4.44 -51.15
N ILE A 9 11.47 5.74 -51.43
CA ILE A 9 11.44 6.83 -50.44
C ILE A 9 9.97 7.23 -50.33
N VAL A 10 9.40 7.26 -49.12
CA VAL A 10 8.14 7.99 -48.87
C VAL A 10 8.31 8.85 -47.62
N SER A 11 8.06 10.13 -47.86
CA SER A 11 8.16 11.27 -46.97
C SER A 11 7.18 11.23 -45.80
N ALA A 12 7.61 11.78 -44.66
CA ALA A 12 6.75 12.09 -43.53
C ALA A 12 5.80 13.24 -43.90
N LEU A 13 4.49 12.97 -43.76
CA LEU A 13 3.43 13.95 -43.81
C LEU A 13 2.72 13.90 -42.45
N VAL A 14 3.01 14.86 -41.56
CA VAL A 14 2.19 15.09 -40.37
C VAL A 14 1.44 16.39 -40.59
N ILE A 15 0.18 16.21 -40.98
CA ILE A 15 -0.84 17.24 -41.12
C ILE A 15 -1.18 17.76 -39.73
N GLY A 16 -1.10 19.08 -39.56
CA GLY A 16 -1.66 19.78 -38.40
C GLY A 16 -3.18 19.71 -38.41
N CYS A 17 -3.76 19.53 -37.23
CA CYS A 17 -5.17 19.79 -37.00
C CYS A 17 -5.29 20.76 -35.82
N SER A 18 -5.91 21.90 -36.10
CA SER A 18 -6.07 23.05 -35.22
C SER A 18 -7.21 22.84 -34.22
N SER A 19 -6.97 23.33 -33.00
CA SER A 19 -7.90 23.96 -32.06
C SER A 19 -9.37 23.51 -32.02
N PHE A 20 -9.73 22.83 -30.94
CA PHE A 20 -11.07 22.89 -30.37
C PHE A 20 -10.97 23.42 -28.93
N GLN A 21 -11.39 24.67 -28.73
CA GLN A 21 -11.60 25.26 -27.42
C GLN A 21 -12.86 24.65 -26.83
N ASN A 22 -12.73 23.94 -25.71
CA ASN A 22 -13.80 23.80 -24.73
C ASN A 22 -13.17 23.87 -23.35
N GLY A 23 -13.59 24.88 -22.59
CA GLY A 23 -13.14 25.13 -21.24
C GLY A 23 -13.44 23.94 -20.34
N VAL A 24 -12.36 23.32 -19.85
CA VAL A 24 -12.36 22.60 -18.59
C VAL A 24 -11.36 23.35 -17.73
N THR A 25 -11.87 23.96 -16.66
CA THR A 25 -11.06 24.46 -15.56
C THR A 25 -10.12 23.34 -15.14
N THR A 26 -8.83 23.55 -15.35
CA THR A 26 -7.77 22.75 -14.77
C THR A 26 -7.83 22.93 -13.26
N GLY A 27 -8.71 22.18 -12.60
CA GLY A 27 -8.51 21.85 -11.20
C GLY A 27 -7.15 21.18 -11.13
N ALA A 28 -6.20 21.85 -10.48
CA ALA A 28 -4.83 21.37 -10.34
C ALA A 28 -4.87 19.94 -9.84
N VAL A 29 -4.57 18.99 -10.73
CA VAL A 29 -4.25 17.62 -10.34
C VAL A 29 -2.91 17.75 -9.65
N SER A 30 -2.97 17.90 -8.32
CA SER A 30 -1.76 17.85 -7.51
C SER A 30 -1.13 16.49 -7.78
N PRO A 31 0.13 16.43 -8.23
CA PRO A 31 0.81 15.15 -8.36
C PRO A 31 0.76 14.44 -7.00
N LEU A 32 0.30 13.19 -7.00
CA LEU A 32 0.41 12.33 -5.84
C LEU A 32 1.89 12.35 -5.38
N PRO A 33 2.17 12.57 -4.09
CA PRO A 33 3.54 12.62 -3.62
C PRO A 33 4.23 11.30 -3.96
N SER A 34 5.42 11.40 -4.55
CA SER A 34 6.28 10.26 -4.83
C SER A 34 6.63 9.56 -3.52
N PHE A 35 6.37 8.25 -3.45
CA PHE A 35 6.62 7.41 -2.26
C PHE A 35 8.11 7.26 -1.89
N ASP A 36 9.02 7.84 -2.70
CA ASP A 36 10.46 7.88 -2.45
C ASP A 36 10.91 9.09 -1.60
N GLN A 37 10.00 9.98 -1.20
CA GLN A 37 10.35 11.03 -0.25
C GLN A 37 10.50 10.41 1.16
N PRO A 38 11.64 10.60 1.85
CA PRO A 38 11.73 10.24 3.26
C PRO A 38 10.60 10.95 3.98
N ALA A 39 9.86 10.21 4.82
CA ALA A 39 8.82 10.78 5.66
C ALA A 39 9.36 12.08 6.29
N PRO A 40 8.66 13.22 6.13
CA PRO A 40 9.22 14.50 6.50
C PRO A 40 9.66 14.43 7.95
N PRO A 41 10.94 14.73 8.22
CA PRO A 41 11.45 14.63 9.56
C PRO A 41 10.73 15.75 10.34
N TRP A 42 9.91 15.39 11.33
CA TRP A 42 9.47 16.30 12.40
C TRP A 42 8.77 17.63 11.99
N GLU A 43 7.76 17.66 11.11
CA GLU A 43 6.74 18.72 11.30
C GLU A 43 6.14 18.50 12.70
N SER A 44 6.47 19.43 13.61
CA SER A 44 6.51 19.26 15.07
C SER A 44 5.40 18.41 15.66
N ALA A 45 5.72 17.56 16.63
CA ALA A 45 4.71 16.87 17.46
C ALA A 45 3.60 17.83 17.96
N ALA A 46 3.96 19.11 18.18
CA ALA A 46 3.05 20.20 18.51
C ALA A 46 1.96 20.49 17.44
N LYS A 47 2.22 20.26 16.15
CA LYS A 47 1.23 20.42 15.07
C LYS A 47 0.22 19.26 15.04
N TRP A 48 0.65 18.05 15.40
CA TRP A 48 -0.23 16.88 15.51
C TRP A 48 -1.15 16.97 16.72
N GLU A 49 -0.70 17.61 17.80
CA GLU A 49 -1.50 17.81 19.02
C GLU A 49 -2.69 18.76 18.81
N GLN A 50 -2.61 19.64 17.81
CA GLN A 50 -3.68 20.57 17.43
C GLN A 50 -4.73 19.95 16.51
N LEU A 51 -4.49 18.74 15.99
CA LEU A 51 -5.44 18.06 15.13
C LEU A 51 -6.56 17.42 15.96
N THR A 52 -7.75 17.33 15.35
CA THR A 52 -8.85 16.60 15.97
C THR A 52 -8.46 15.12 16.14
N PRO A 53 -9.02 14.40 17.14
CA PRO A 53 -8.77 12.97 17.32
C PRO A 53 -8.95 12.16 16.03
N GLU A 54 -9.95 12.50 15.22
CA GLU A 54 -10.27 11.84 13.96
C GLU A 54 -9.15 12.01 12.92
N LEU A 55 -8.59 13.21 12.81
CA LEU A 55 -7.48 13.50 11.90
C LEU A 55 -6.20 12.78 12.33
N ARG A 56 -5.96 12.65 13.64
CA ARG A 56 -4.83 11.88 14.16
C ARG A 56 -4.95 10.39 13.86
N ILE A 57 -6.14 9.81 14.09
CA ILE A 57 -6.44 8.42 13.73
C ILE A 57 -6.24 8.22 12.23
N ARG A 58 -6.77 9.12 11.39
CA ARG A 58 -6.63 9.01 9.94
C ARG A 58 -5.18 9.09 9.47
N GLY A 59 -4.38 9.99 10.06
CA GLY A 59 -2.94 10.07 9.79
C GLY A 59 -2.23 8.76 10.13
N ARG A 60 -2.61 8.13 11.24
CA ARG A 60 -2.05 6.84 11.67
C ARG A 60 -2.47 5.69 10.76
N GLU A 61 -3.72 5.65 10.31
CA GLU A 61 -4.19 4.67 9.34
C GLU A 61 -3.37 4.73 8.05
N ILE A 62 -3.16 5.95 7.52
CA ILE A 62 -2.36 6.18 6.31
C ILE A 62 -0.91 5.71 6.52
N GLU A 63 -0.33 6.00 7.68
CA GLU A 63 1.03 5.55 8.02
C GLU A 63 1.13 4.01 8.02
N LEU A 64 0.25 3.33 8.75
CA LEU A 64 0.25 1.87 8.85
C LEU A 64 -0.01 1.21 7.49
N GLN A 65 -0.99 1.72 6.73
CA GLN A 65 -1.31 1.21 5.40
C GLN A 65 -0.14 1.41 4.44
N GLY A 66 0.46 2.61 4.42
CA GLY A 66 1.64 2.90 3.61
C GLY A 66 2.80 1.95 3.90
N ARG A 67 3.07 1.68 5.19
CA ARG A 67 4.13 0.75 5.62
C ARG A 67 3.89 -0.69 5.16
N VAL A 68 2.65 -1.18 5.23
CA VAL A 68 2.29 -2.51 4.74
C VAL A 68 2.44 -2.59 3.22
N GLN A 69 1.93 -1.60 2.47
CA GLN A 69 2.01 -1.60 1.01
C GLN A 69 3.46 -1.50 0.51
N SER A 70 4.27 -0.63 1.11
CA SER A 70 5.71 -0.57 0.80
C SER A 70 6.39 -1.90 1.10
N TYR A 71 6.09 -2.54 2.24
CA TYR A 71 6.68 -3.83 2.57
C TYR A 71 6.31 -4.92 1.55
N LEU A 72 5.02 -5.04 1.19
CA LEU A 72 4.55 -5.95 0.15
C LEU A 72 5.27 -5.73 -1.19
N ALA A 73 5.40 -4.46 -1.60
CA ALA A 73 6.09 -4.10 -2.84
C ALA A 73 7.56 -4.54 -2.83
N THR A 74 8.29 -4.34 -1.71
CA THR A 74 9.69 -4.81 -1.58
C THR A 74 9.83 -6.33 -1.65
N ARG A 75 8.78 -7.08 -1.30
CA ARG A 75 8.72 -8.54 -1.43
C ARG A 75 8.19 -9.00 -2.80
N GLY A 76 7.71 -8.08 -3.64
CA GLY A 76 7.10 -8.39 -4.93
C GLY A 76 5.73 -9.03 -4.82
N TYR A 77 4.97 -8.77 -3.74
CA TYR A 77 3.62 -9.28 -3.54
C TYR A 77 2.58 -8.14 -3.46
N ARG A 78 1.31 -8.50 -3.59
CA ARG A 78 0.14 -7.65 -3.30
C ARG A 78 -0.88 -8.42 -2.46
N LEU A 79 -1.75 -7.72 -1.76
CA LEU A 79 -2.88 -8.35 -1.07
C LEU A 79 -4.01 -8.68 -2.07
N GLY A 80 -4.67 -9.81 -1.83
CA GLY A 80 -5.97 -10.12 -2.43
C GLY A 80 -7.10 -9.26 -1.83
N PRO A 81 -8.25 -9.12 -2.49
CA PRO A 81 -9.31 -8.20 -2.04
C PRO A 81 -9.81 -8.44 -0.61
N GLY A 82 -10.10 -9.69 -0.21
CA GLY A 82 -10.57 -9.95 1.15
C GLY A 82 -9.46 -9.78 2.18
N ALA A 83 -8.22 -10.18 1.86
CA ALA A 83 -7.09 -9.92 2.76
C ALA A 83 -6.83 -8.42 2.95
N GLN A 84 -6.97 -7.63 1.88
CA GLN A 84 -6.86 -6.16 1.97
C GLN A 84 -7.92 -5.59 2.91
N LEU A 85 -9.17 -6.02 2.79
CA LEU A 85 -10.26 -5.59 3.66
C LEU A 85 -9.98 -5.90 5.14
N ASP A 86 -9.43 -7.09 5.43
CA ASP A 86 -9.11 -7.49 6.80
C ASP A 86 -7.90 -6.70 7.36
N PHE A 87 -6.90 -6.41 6.53
CA PHE A 87 -5.81 -5.50 6.90
C PHE A 87 -6.32 -4.09 7.18
N ASP A 88 -7.21 -3.54 6.36
CA ASP A 88 -7.76 -2.20 6.54
C ASP A 88 -8.54 -2.09 7.85
N LYS A 89 -9.33 -3.12 8.20
CA LYS A 89 -10.03 -3.21 9.50
C LYS A 89 -9.04 -3.28 10.67
N ALA A 90 -8.01 -4.14 10.57
CA ALA A 90 -6.99 -4.28 11.59
C ALA A 90 -6.20 -2.98 11.80
N ILE A 91 -5.84 -2.29 10.71
CA ILE A 91 -5.17 -0.99 10.73
C ILE A 91 -6.05 0.06 11.39
N THR A 92 -7.33 0.13 11.02
CA THR A 92 -8.30 1.07 11.61
C THR A 92 -8.41 0.86 13.13
N ARG A 93 -8.55 -0.40 13.56
CA ARG A 93 -8.58 -0.76 14.98
C ARG A 93 -7.28 -0.38 15.68
N GLY A 94 -6.13 -0.80 15.13
CA GLY A 94 -4.82 -0.50 15.69
C GLY A 94 -4.55 1.00 15.80
N ALA A 95 -4.95 1.80 14.81
CA ALA A 95 -4.81 3.25 14.82
C ALA A 95 -5.62 3.90 15.96
N ARG A 96 -6.84 3.43 16.21
CA ARG A 96 -7.68 3.89 17.33
C ARG A 96 -7.06 3.52 18.67
N GLU A 97 -6.63 2.26 18.83
CA GLU A 97 -6.03 1.81 20.09
C GLU A 97 -4.70 2.54 20.37
N ILE A 98 -3.87 2.79 19.34
CA ILE A 98 -2.67 3.64 19.47
C ILE A 98 -3.04 5.04 19.96
N GLN A 99 -4.13 5.63 19.45
CA GLN A 99 -4.58 6.96 19.85
C GLN A 99 -5.00 7.04 21.33
N ASP A 100 -5.45 5.93 21.91
CA ASP A 100 -5.83 5.83 23.33
C ASP A 100 -4.62 5.75 24.28
N HIS A 101 -3.42 5.45 23.75
CA HIS A 101 -2.18 5.51 24.53
C HIS A 101 -1.69 6.95 24.74
N PRO A 102 -0.94 7.21 25.84
CA PRO A 102 -0.25 8.49 26.04
C PRO A 102 0.63 8.83 24.84
N VAL A 103 0.68 10.11 24.44
CA VAL A 103 1.45 10.60 23.27
C VAL A 103 2.89 10.08 23.28
N SER A 104 3.52 10.01 24.46
CA SER A 104 4.88 9.49 24.65
C SER A 104 5.08 8.02 24.24
N ARG A 105 4.01 7.20 24.24
CA ARG A 105 4.04 5.78 23.83
C ARG A 105 3.49 5.53 22.42
N GLN A 106 2.76 6.47 21.84
CA GLN A 106 2.09 6.24 20.55
C GLN A 106 3.07 5.84 19.44
N ARG A 107 4.27 6.42 19.42
CA ARG A 107 5.32 6.05 18.46
C ARG A 107 5.74 4.59 18.61
N GLU A 108 6.01 4.16 19.84
CA GLU A 108 6.42 2.78 20.12
C GLU A 108 5.34 1.78 19.70
N GLU A 109 4.07 2.05 20.05
CA GLU A 109 2.94 1.20 19.68
C GLU A 109 2.70 1.20 18.16
N THR A 110 2.96 2.33 17.47
CA THR A 110 2.94 2.39 16.00
C THR A 110 4.01 1.48 15.39
N GLU A 111 5.26 1.58 15.87
CA GLU A 111 6.35 0.76 15.35
C GLU A 111 6.12 -0.73 15.64
N LYS A 112 5.53 -1.06 16.79
CA LYS A 112 5.10 -2.42 17.14
C LYS A 112 4.00 -2.92 16.20
N ALA A 113 2.98 -2.11 15.91
CA ALA A 113 1.92 -2.45 14.96
C ALA A 113 2.50 -2.77 13.58
N ILE A 114 3.43 -1.92 13.09
CA ILE A 114 4.11 -2.12 11.81
C ILE A 114 4.84 -3.46 11.78
N ARG A 115 5.66 -3.76 12.80
CA ARG A 115 6.40 -5.03 12.86
C ARG A 115 5.47 -6.25 12.87
N HIS A 116 4.37 -6.18 13.59
CA HIS A 116 3.40 -7.26 13.64
C HIS A 116 2.67 -7.45 12.31
N LEU A 117 2.23 -6.37 11.65
CA LEU A 117 1.65 -6.43 10.31
C LEU A 117 2.62 -7.02 9.28
N GLN A 118 3.90 -6.65 9.34
CA GLN A 118 4.96 -7.23 8.50
C GLN A 118 5.15 -8.73 8.77
N THR A 119 5.10 -9.13 10.05
CA THR A 119 5.17 -10.55 10.45
C THR A 119 4.03 -11.36 9.86
N VAL A 120 2.80 -10.80 9.82
CA VAL A 120 1.66 -11.46 9.16
C VAL A 120 1.91 -11.59 7.67
N VAL A 121 2.40 -10.54 7.00
CA VAL A 121 2.74 -10.60 5.56
C VAL A 121 3.78 -11.68 5.27
N ASP A 122 4.85 -11.77 6.05
CA ASP A 122 5.88 -12.80 5.87
C ASP A 122 5.31 -14.21 6.05
N ALA A 123 4.43 -14.40 7.05
CA ALA A 123 3.75 -15.67 7.26
C ALA A 123 2.80 -16.00 6.09
N MET A 124 2.05 -15.03 5.56
CA MET A 124 1.19 -15.23 4.39
C MET A 124 1.99 -15.66 3.15
N ILE A 125 3.15 -15.04 2.92
CA ILE A 125 4.07 -15.42 1.84
C ILE A 125 4.64 -16.82 2.07
N ALA A 126 4.92 -17.19 3.31
CA ALA A 126 5.36 -18.55 3.63
C ALA A 126 4.24 -19.57 3.36
N GLU A 127 2.99 -19.26 3.71
CA GLU A 127 1.84 -20.13 3.45
C GLU A 127 1.52 -20.23 1.96
N SER A 128 1.71 -19.17 1.16
CA SER A 128 1.45 -19.20 -0.29
C SER A 128 2.31 -20.26 -0.99
N LYS A 129 3.53 -20.49 -0.48
CA LYS A 129 4.45 -21.52 -0.97
C LYS A 129 4.09 -22.93 -0.51
N ARG A 130 3.31 -23.06 0.57
CA ARG A 130 2.92 -24.35 1.15
C ARG A 130 1.60 -24.87 0.60
N ILE A 131 0.70 -23.99 0.18
CA ILE A 131 -0.62 -24.37 -0.37
C ILE A 131 -0.46 -24.89 -1.81
N PRO A 132 -0.84 -26.16 -2.09
CA PRO A 132 -0.67 -26.73 -3.43
C PRO A 132 -1.38 -25.94 -4.53
N GLY A 133 -0.63 -25.59 -5.57
CA GLY A 133 -1.11 -24.86 -6.75
C GLY A 133 -1.48 -23.40 -6.49
N TYR A 134 -1.24 -22.85 -5.30
CA TYR A 134 -1.62 -21.48 -4.97
C TYR A 134 -0.88 -20.44 -5.82
N GLU A 135 0.45 -20.53 -5.90
CA GLU A 135 1.26 -19.57 -6.68
C GLU A 135 0.92 -19.57 -8.18
N VAL A 136 0.40 -20.68 -8.70
CA VAL A 136 -0.08 -20.79 -10.09
C VAL A 136 -1.41 -20.05 -10.27
N ARG A 137 -2.34 -20.18 -9.30
CA ARG A 137 -3.66 -19.51 -9.34
C ARG A 137 -3.60 -18.03 -8.98
N SER A 138 -2.63 -17.64 -8.16
CA SER A 138 -2.56 -16.31 -7.54
C SER A 138 -1.14 -15.77 -7.61
N TYR A 139 -0.65 -15.59 -8.83
CA TYR A 139 0.72 -15.13 -9.07
C TYR A 139 0.98 -13.80 -8.34
N ARG A 140 1.94 -13.84 -7.40
CA ARG A 140 2.38 -12.69 -6.57
C ARG A 140 1.24 -12.00 -5.79
N ALA A 141 0.16 -12.70 -5.51
CA ALA A 141 -0.92 -12.21 -4.66
C ALA A 141 -1.06 -13.12 -3.43
N ILE A 142 -1.12 -12.53 -2.25
CA ILE A 142 -1.44 -13.23 -0.99
C ILE A 142 -2.82 -12.78 -0.51
N GLY A 143 -3.73 -13.74 -0.40
CA GLY A 143 -5.15 -13.51 -0.14
C GLY A 143 -5.65 -14.16 1.14
N GLU A 144 -6.96 -14.34 1.18
CA GLU A 144 -7.76 -14.81 2.31
C GLU A 144 -7.30 -16.19 2.79
N GLU A 145 -7.02 -17.12 1.87
CA GLU A 145 -6.55 -18.47 2.20
C GLU A 145 -5.20 -18.42 2.95
N THR A 146 -4.25 -17.64 2.43
CA THR A 146 -2.94 -17.45 3.08
C THR A 146 -3.03 -16.67 4.39
N LEU A 147 -3.95 -15.70 4.48
CA LEU A 147 -4.20 -14.94 5.70
C LEU A 147 -4.75 -15.84 6.80
N MET A 148 -5.78 -16.63 6.50
CA MET A 148 -6.34 -17.60 7.45
C MET A 148 -5.29 -18.61 7.91
N ALA A 149 -4.47 -19.13 7.00
CA ALA A 149 -3.40 -20.07 7.34
C ALA A 149 -2.31 -19.43 8.22
N ALA A 150 -1.94 -18.18 7.95
CA ALA A 150 -0.98 -17.43 8.77
C ALA A 150 -1.53 -17.14 10.17
N LEU A 151 -2.79 -16.66 10.28
CA LEU A 151 -3.38 -16.28 11.56
C LEU A 151 -3.59 -17.44 12.52
N ARG A 152 -3.82 -18.66 12.02
CA ARG A 152 -3.85 -19.87 12.87
C ARG A 152 -2.55 -20.10 13.65
N LYS A 153 -1.43 -19.58 13.15
CA LYS A 153 -0.10 -19.73 13.77
C LYS A 153 0.30 -18.51 14.59
N LEU A 154 -0.14 -17.33 14.15
CA LEU A 154 0.29 -16.06 14.73
C LEU A 154 -0.63 -15.57 15.85
N CYS A 155 -1.92 -15.94 15.87
CA CYS A 155 -2.79 -15.42 16.93
C CYS A 155 -2.41 -15.97 18.31
N PRO A 156 -2.48 -15.11 19.37
CA PRO A 156 -2.94 -13.72 19.33
C PRO A 156 -1.83 -12.72 18.95
N LEU A 157 -1.94 -12.09 17.78
CA LEU A 157 -1.04 -11.04 17.31
C LEU A 157 -1.82 -9.77 16.97
N TRP A 158 -1.69 -8.75 17.83
CA TRP A 158 -2.22 -7.41 17.59
C TRP A 158 -1.48 -6.70 16.44
N PRO A 159 -2.08 -5.85 15.58
CA PRO A 159 -3.48 -5.40 15.60
C PRO A 159 -4.43 -6.28 14.79
N ILE A 160 -4.02 -7.45 14.28
CA ILE A 160 -4.88 -8.29 13.44
C ILE A 160 -5.79 -9.20 14.26
N CYS A 161 -5.25 -9.89 15.26
CA CYS A 161 -6.03 -10.67 16.21
C CYS A 161 -6.45 -9.77 17.37
N ASP A 162 -7.61 -10.05 17.96
CA ASP A 162 -7.93 -9.50 19.27
C ASP A 162 -6.91 -10.10 20.26
N GLY A 163 -6.03 -9.25 20.81
CA GLY A 163 -5.08 -9.68 21.85
C GLY A 163 -5.85 -10.13 23.10
N PRO A 164 -5.21 -10.88 24.03
CA PRO A 164 -5.77 -11.02 25.36
C PRO A 164 -5.89 -9.62 25.97
N ARG A 165 -7.13 -9.18 26.22
CA ARG A 165 -7.42 -7.94 26.95
C ARG A 165 -7.11 -8.13 28.43
#